data_AF-A0A2D6WPT5-F1
#
_entry.id   AF-A0A2D6WPT5-F1
#
_cell.length_a   1.000
_cell.length_b   1.000
_cell.length_c   1.000
_cell.angle_alpha   90.00
_cell.angle_beta   90.00
_cell.angle_gamma   90.00
#
_symmetry.space_group_name_H-M   'P 1'
#
loop_
_entity.id
_entity.type
_entity.pdbx_description
1 polymer ?
#
loop_
_entity_poly.entity_id
_entity_poly.type
_entity_poly.pdbx_seq_one_letter_code
_entity_poly.pdbx_strand_id
1 'polypeptide(L)'
;MEKNTRTNGQTKAAGFTTLSDDQLPELSADDLHYAATPNHVEFMADFMQAEHVGRYHWFENFGFTLQNAGQDCLRCIHVVDHEGAILSLAIAKETIRLAGGILELAPYTVVRPFVGQSKVSAPAQTPATPVTGMEVA
;
A
#
# COMPACT_ATOMS: atom_id res chain seq x y z
N MET A 1 -9.06 -16.77 -1.67
CA MET A 1 -8.30 -15.50 -1.73
C MET A 1 -6.83 -15.84 -1.70
N GLU A 2 -6.20 -15.81 -2.87
CA GLU A 2 -4.77 -16.12 -2.99
C GLU A 2 -3.97 -14.96 -2.43
N LYS A 3 -3.18 -15.24 -1.40
CA LYS A 3 -2.29 -14.27 -0.78
C LYS A 3 -0.99 -14.26 -1.56
N ASN A 4 -0.49 -13.08 -1.90
CA ASN A 4 0.84 -12.84 -2.45
C ASN A 4 1.13 -13.35 -3.88
N THR A 5 0.30 -13.02 -4.88
CA THR A 5 0.50 -13.48 -6.26
C THR A 5 1.64 -12.76 -7.00
N ARG A 6 2.05 -11.56 -6.56
CA ARG A 6 3.08 -10.74 -7.24
C ARG A 6 4.45 -10.82 -6.58
N THR A 7 4.48 -11.18 -5.31
CA THR A 7 5.69 -11.23 -4.47
C THR A 7 6.05 -12.64 -4.06
N ASN A 8 5.18 -13.62 -4.29
CA ASN A 8 5.31 -15.00 -3.80
C ASN A 8 5.52 -15.08 -2.28
N GLY A 9 5.07 -14.06 -1.54
CA GLY A 9 5.18 -13.96 -0.09
C GLY A 9 6.57 -13.54 0.41
N GLN A 10 7.47 -13.10 -0.48
CA GLN A 10 8.87 -12.84 -0.15
C GLN A 10 9.26 -11.38 -0.34
N THR A 11 10.00 -10.85 0.63
CA THR A 11 10.69 -9.56 0.51
C THR A 11 12.02 -9.76 -0.22
N LYS A 12 12.36 -8.87 -1.15
CA LYS A 12 13.64 -8.89 -1.87
C LYS A 12 14.63 -7.94 -1.20
N ALA A 13 15.90 -8.35 -1.06
CA ALA A 13 16.96 -7.52 -0.48
C ALA A 13 17.47 -6.43 -1.45
N ALA A 14 17.33 -6.66 -2.76
CA ALA A 14 17.65 -5.70 -3.81
C ALA A 14 16.55 -5.69 -4.88
N GLY A 15 16.22 -4.49 -5.38
CA GLY A 15 15.10 -4.27 -6.31
C GLY A 15 13.73 -4.35 -5.64
N PHE A 16 12.67 -4.21 -6.43
CA PHE A 16 11.28 -4.33 -5.99
C PHE A 16 10.39 -4.84 -7.12
N THR A 17 9.26 -5.44 -6.74
CA THR A 17 8.16 -5.67 -7.68
C THR A 17 7.33 -4.38 -7.73
N THR A 18 7.04 -3.90 -8.94
CA THR A 18 6.14 -2.77 -9.15
C THR A 18 4.78 -3.22 -9.66
N LEU A 19 3.83 -2.30 -9.72
CA LEU A 19 2.49 -2.52 -10.25
C LEU A 19 2.29 -1.58 -11.44
N SER A 20 1.87 -2.12 -12.57
CA SER A 20 1.52 -1.38 -13.78
C SER A 20 -0.01 -1.30 -13.92
N ASP A 21 -0.50 -0.30 -14.66
CA ASP A 21 -1.92 -0.04 -14.83
C ASP A 21 -2.72 -1.20 -15.45
N ASP A 22 -2.09 -1.97 -16.34
CA ASP A 22 -2.65 -3.17 -16.97
C ASP A 22 -2.84 -4.34 -15.99
N GLN A 23 -2.30 -4.24 -14.78
CA GLN A 23 -2.41 -5.24 -13.72
C GLN A 23 -3.51 -4.92 -12.70
N LEU A 24 -4.22 -3.80 -12.87
CA LEU A 24 -5.42 -3.48 -12.10
C LEU A 24 -6.62 -4.27 -12.64
N PRO A 25 -7.51 -4.79 -11.76
CA PRO A 25 -8.72 -5.45 -12.20
C PRO A 25 -9.68 -4.46 -12.88
N GLU A 26 -10.54 -4.99 -13.76
CA GLU A 26 -11.72 -4.27 -14.22
C GLU A 26 -12.69 -4.06 -13.07
N LEU A 27 -13.31 -2.86 -13.01
CA LEU A 27 -14.27 -2.51 -11.97
C LEU A 27 -15.68 -2.94 -12.37
N SER A 28 -16.42 -3.51 -11.41
CA SER A 28 -17.84 -3.77 -11.58
C SER A 28 -18.68 -2.49 -11.48
N ALA A 29 -19.98 -2.56 -11.81
CA ALA A 29 -20.89 -1.43 -11.63
C ALA A 29 -20.98 -0.97 -10.15
N ASP A 30 -20.94 -1.92 -9.22
CA ASP A 30 -20.99 -1.62 -7.78
C ASP A 30 -19.69 -0.92 -7.34
N ASP A 31 -18.54 -1.35 -7.87
CA ASP A 31 -17.25 -0.70 -7.60
C ASP A 31 -17.22 0.73 -8.14
N LEU A 32 -17.73 0.95 -9.38
CA LEU A 32 -17.84 2.28 -9.98
C LEU A 32 -18.78 3.18 -9.18
N HIS A 33 -19.92 2.64 -8.71
CA HIS A 33 -20.84 3.37 -7.84
C HIS A 33 -20.17 3.75 -6.53
N TYR A 34 -19.44 2.83 -5.91
CA TYR A 34 -18.69 3.09 -4.67
C TYR A 34 -17.58 4.13 -4.88
N ALA A 35 -16.84 4.06 -5.99
CA ALA A 35 -15.80 5.03 -6.35
C ALA A 35 -16.34 6.46 -6.50
N ALA A 36 -17.61 6.60 -6.92
CA ALA A 36 -18.30 7.87 -7.10
C ALA A 36 -18.97 8.42 -5.83
N THR A 37 -18.75 7.80 -4.65
CA THR A 37 -19.28 8.31 -3.38
C THR A 37 -18.78 9.75 -3.13
N PRO A 38 -19.67 10.74 -2.91
CA PRO A 38 -19.28 12.15 -2.84
C PRO A 38 -18.14 12.44 -1.86
N ASN A 39 -18.21 11.89 -0.64
CA ASN A 39 -17.18 12.11 0.37
C ASN A 39 -15.80 11.57 -0.05
N HIS A 40 -15.72 10.50 -0.86
CA HIS A 40 -14.45 9.97 -1.34
C HIS A 40 -13.86 10.88 -2.42
N VAL A 41 -14.70 11.37 -3.33
CA VAL A 41 -14.30 12.31 -4.39
C VAL A 41 -13.83 13.63 -3.79
N GLU A 42 -14.59 14.19 -2.84
CA GLU A 42 -14.22 15.41 -2.12
C GLU A 42 -12.90 15.25 -1.37
N PHE A 43 -12.70 14.12 -0.68
CA PHE A 43 -11.44 13.82 0.00
C PHE A 43 -10.25 13.78 -0.97
N MET A 44 -10.38 13.12 -2.12
CA MET A 44 -9.28 13.07 -3.11
C MET A 44 -9.01 14.46 -3.72
N ALA A 45 -10.06 15.24 -4.00
CA ALA A 45 -9.92 16.61 -4.51
C ALA A 45 -9.22 17.53 -3.51
N ASP A 46 -9.52 17.41 -2.22
CA ASP A 46 -8.82 18.10 -1.14
C ASP A 46 -7.37 17.62 -1.04
N PHE A 47 -7.14 16.30 -1.03
CA PHE A 47 -5.80 15.73 -0.91
C PHE A 47 -4.86 16.14 -2.06
N MET A 48 -5.40 16.44 -3.25
CA MET A 48 -4.64 16.93 -4.40
C MET A 48 -4.31 18.43 -4.37
N GLN A 49 -4.87 19.21 -3.44
CA GLN A 49 -4.59 20.65 -3.33
C GLN A 49 -3.09 20.96 -3.15
N ALA A 50 -2.68 22.16 -3.56
CA ALA A 50 -1.28 22.57 -3.59
C ALA A 50 -0.61 22.55 -2.20
N GLU A 51 -1.38 22.82 -1.15
CA GLU A 51 -0.95 22.79 0.26
C GLU A 51 -0.59 21.38 0.75
N HIS A 52 -0.95 20.36 -0.04
CA HIS A 52 -0.71 18.95 0.26
C HIS A 52 0.36 18.31 -0.63
N VAL A 53 0.96 19.06 -1.56
CA VAL A 53 2.09 18.56 -2.38
C VAL A 53 3.20 18.02 -1.49
N GLY A 54 3.68 16.82 -1.83
CA GLY A 54 4.71 16.09 -1.08
C GLY A 54 4.18 15.30 0.12
N ARG A 55 2.95 15.54 0.57
CA ARG A 55 2.33 14.74 1.64
C ARG A 55 1.93 13.36 1.12
N TYR A 56 1.82 12.40 2.03
CA TYR A 56 1.31 11.07 1.76
C TYR A 56 0.22 10.70 2.75
N HIS A 57 -0.68 9.82 2.33
CA HIS A 57 -1.74 9.26 3.16
C HIS A 57 -1.70 7.73 3.09
N TRP A 58 -1.67 7.10 4.27
CA TRP A 58 -1.76 5.64 4.40
C TRP A 58 -3.22 5.23 4.52
N PHE A 59 -3.73 4.57 3.48
CA PHE A 59 -5.08 4.03 3.45
C PHE A 59 -5.08 2.65 4.12
N GLU A 60 -4.97 2.64 5.45
CA GLU A 60 -4.71 1.44 6.25
C GLU A 60 -5.66 0.28 5.96
N ASN A 61 -6.96 0.57 5.90
CA ASN A 61 -7.99 -0.43 5.65
C ASN A 61 -8.01 -0.94 4.20
N PHE A 62 -7.33 -0.24 3.29
CA PHE A 62 -7.30 -0.54 1.85
C PHE A 62 -5.92 -1.04 1.38
N GLY A 63 -4.89 -0.95 2.22
CA GLY A 63 -3.60 -1.60 1.98
C GLY A 63 -2.68 -0.87 0.98
N PHE A 64 -2.85 0.43 0.76
CA PHE A 64 -1.96 1.22 -0.09
C PHE A 64 -1.67 2.62 0.47
N THR A 65 -0.55 3.22 0.03
CA THR A 65 -0.16 4.60 0.35
C THR A 65 -0.17 5.43 -0.93
N LEU A 66 -0.82 6.59 -0.88
CA LEU A 66 -0.75 7.59 -1.95
C LEU A 66 0.09 8.79 -1.51
N GLN A 67 0.88 9.33 -2.42
CA GLN A 67 1.58 10.60 -2.28
C GLN A 67 1.00 11.62 -3.25
N ASN A 68 0.75 12.85 -2.80
CA ASN A 68 0.46 13.97 -3.69
C ASN A 68 1.77 14.44 -4.36
N ALA A 69 1.88 14.23 -5.67
CA ALA A 69 3.04 14.59 -6.48
C ALA A 69 2.94 16.02 -7.07
N GLY A 70 1.84 16.73 -6.79
CA GLY A 70 1.48 18.00 -7.39
C GLY A 70 0.81 17.86 -8.76
N GLN A 71 0.33 18.96 -9.32
CA GLN A 71 -0.30 19.00 -10.65
C GLN A 71 -1.44 17.97 -10.81
N ASP A 72 -2.32 17.87 -9.80
CA ASP A 72 -3.44 16.92 -9.79
C ASP A 72 -3.02 15.45 -9.97
N CYS A 73 -1.77 15.12 -9.61
CA CYS A 73 -1.19 13.80 -9.74
C CYS A 73 -0.96 13.17 -8.36
N LEU A 74 -1.52 11.99 -8.15
CA LEU A 74 -1.20 11.13 -7.02
C LEU A 74 -0.30 9.98 -7.49
N ARG A 75 0.67 9.60 -6.66
CA ARG A 75 1.50 8.39 -6.86
C ARG A 75 1.12 7.35 -5.85
N CYS A 76 0.86 6.12 -6.29
CA CYS A 76 0.94 5.00 -5.38
C CYS A 76 2.41 4.70 -5.11
N ILE A 77 2.86 4.88 -3.87
CA ILE A 77 4.26 4.59 -3.49
C ILE A 77 4.40 3.23 -2.81
N HIS A 78 3.27 2.66 -2.37
CA HIS A 78 3.23 1.38 -1.68
C HIS A 78 1.85 0.73 -1.84
N VAL A 79 1.83 -0.56 -2.15
CA VAL A 79 0.64 -1.41 -2.06
C VAL A 79 0.99 -2.79 -1.49
N VAL A 80 0.06 -3.38 -0.74
CA VAL A 80 0.16 -4.74 -0.22
C VAL A 80 -0.25 -5.75 -1.31
N ASP A 81 0.47 -6.85 -1.42
CA ASP A 81 0.20 -7.94 -2.38
C ASP A 81 -0.98 -8.81 -1.94
N HIS A 82 -2.16 -8.22 -2.02
CA HIS A 82 -3.44 -8.83 -1.70
C HIS A 82 -4.49 -8.37 -2.71
N GLU A 83 -5.28 -9.28 -3.28
CA GLU A 83 -6.27 -8.95 -4.30
C GLU A 83 -7.23 -7.82 -3.87
N GLY A 84 -7.70 -7.82 -2.62
CA GLY A 84 -8.53 -6.74 -2.09
C GLY A 84 -7.83 -5.38 -2.03
N ALA A 85 -6.52 -5.33 -1.80
CA ALA A 85 -5.76 -4.07 -1.82
C ALA A 85 -5.57 -3.56 -3.26
N ILE A 86 -5.36 -4.48 -4.21
CA ILE A 86 -5.26 -4.14 -5.64
C ILE A 86 -6.61 -3.66 -6.17
N LEU A 87 -7.71 -4.30 -5.80
CA LEU A 87 -9.07 -3.85 -6.14
C LEU A 87 -9.35 -2.48 -5.53
N SER A 88 -9.02 -2.28 -4.25
CA SER A 88 -9.20 -0.98 -3.58
C SER A 88 -8.39 0.13 -4.25
N LEU A 89 -7.19 -0.19 -4.74
CA LEU A 89 -6.37 0.76 -5.50
C LEU A 89 -6.99 1.08 -6.87
N ALA A 90 -7.61 0.11 -7.55
CA ALA A 90 -8.33 0.34 -8.80
C ALA A 90 -9.56 1.24 -8.57
N ILE A 91 -10.32 1.02 -7.49
CA ILE A 91 -11.42 1.89 -7.06
C ILE A 91 -10.89 3.30 -6.78
N ALA A 92 -9.80 3.43 -6.02
CA ALA A 92 -9.20 4.72 -5.71
C ALA A 92 -8.75 5.45 -6.97
N LYS A 93 -8.18 4.76 -7.97
CA LYS A 93 -7.84 5.33 -9.27
C LYS A 93 -9.06 5.97 -9.94
N GLU A 94 -10.21 5.29 -9.91
CA GLU A 94 -11.45 5.83 -10.46
C GLU A 94 -11.96 7.04 -9.65
N THR A 95 -11.92 6.98 -8.32
CA THR A 95 -12.27 8.13 -7.46
C THR A 95 -11.38 9.34 -7.75
N ILE A 96 -10.07 9.14 -7.91
CA ILE A 96 -9.11 10.20 -8.26
C ILE A 96 -9.44 10.81 -9.62
N ARG A 97 -9.77 9.96 -10.61
CA ARG A 97 -10.20 10.42 -11.94
C ARG A 97 -11.47 11.28 -11.86
N LEU A 98 -12.45 10.87 -11.05
CA LEU A 98 -13.68 11.63 -10.82
C LEU A 98 -13.41 12.95 -10.07
N ALA A 99 -12.38 12.98 -9.22
CA ALA A 99 -11.90 14.19 -8.55
C ALA A 99 -11.06 15.10 -9.46
N GLY A 100 -10.85 14.74 -10.74
CA GLY A 100 -10.11 15.53 -11.72
C GLY A 100 -8.61 15.23 -11.80
N GLY A 101 -8.13 14.21 -11.09
CA GLY A 101 -6.71 13.87 -11.04
C GLY A 101 -6.31 12.62 -11.81
N ILE A 102 -5.04 12.27 -11.68
CA ILE A 102 -4.45 11.04 -12.22
C ILE A 102 -3.72 10.25 -11.13
N LEU A 103 -3.69 8.92 -11.28
CA LEU A 103 -2.90 8.03 -10.44
C LEU A 103 -1.73 7.46 -11.24
N GLU A 104 -0.51 7.69 -10.78
CA GLU A 104 0.70 7.05 -11.28
C GLU A 104 1.03 5.81 -10.43
N LEU A 105 1.26 4.68 -11.10
CA LEU A 105 1.70 3.44 -10.46
C LEU A 105 3.20 3.20 -10.71
N ALA A 106 3.56 2.56 -11.82
CA ALA A 106 4.96 2.36 -12.18
C ALA A 106 5.61 3.70 -12.59
N PRO A 107 6.88 3.95 -12.23
CA PRO A 107 7.81 3.07 -11.50
C PRO A 107 7.75 3.24 -9.97
N TYR A 108 6.80 4.01 -9.43
CA TYR A 108 6.79 4.46 -8.05
C TYR A 108 6.24 3.43 -7.06
N THR A 109 5.32 2.58 -7.51
CA THR A 109 4.67 1.59 -6.63
C THR A 109 5.65 0.50 -6.23
N VAL A 110 5.83 0.34 -4.91
CA VAL A 110 6.46 -0.85 -4.33
C VAL A 110 5.37 -1.82 -3.86
N VAL A 111 5.31 -2.99 -4.49
CA VAL A 111 4.42 -4.09 -4.08
C VAL A 111 5.11 -4.90 -2.98
N ARG A 112 4.56 -4.88 -1.76
CA ARG A 112 5.11 -5.63 -0.64
C ARG A 112 4.27 -6.85 -0.28
N PRO A 113 4.90 -7.94 0.20
CA PRO A 113 4.16 -9.11 0.64
C PRO A 113 3.10 -8.74 1.69
N PHE A 114 1.90 -9.27 1.52
CA PHE A 114 0.93 -9.42 2.58
C PHE A 114 1.42 -10.46 3.58
N VAL A 115 1.92 -9.97 4.71
CA VAL A 115 2.11 -10.77 5.91
C VAL A 115 0.78 -10.73 6.64
N GLY A 116 -0.03 -11.78 6.49
CA GLY A 116 -1.20 -11.93 7.36
C GLY A 116 -0.77 -11.91 8.83
N GLN A 117 -1.68 -11.69 9.78
CA GLN A 117 -1.42 -11.91 11.20
C GLN A 117 -1.20 -13.41 11.48
N SER A 118 -0.17 -14.01 10.91
CA SER A 118 0.45 -15.20 11.45
C SER A 118 1.06 -14.73 12.77
N LYS A 119 0.56 -15.28 13.89
CA LYS A 119 1.22 -15.15 15.20
C LYS A 119 2.73 -15.26 14.95
N VAL A 120 3.45 -14.17 15.16
CA VAL A 120 4.91 -14.21 15.15
C VAL A 120 5.26 -15.14 16.29
N SER A 121 5.54 -16.41 15.97
CA SER A 121 6.38 -17.23 16.83
C SER A 121 7.67 -16.43 16.93
N ALA A 122 7.87 -15.77 18.07
CA ALA A 122 9.12 -15.09 18.35
C ALA A 122 10.27 -16.05 17.99
N PRO A 123 11.36 -15.57 17.37
CA PRO A 123 12.53 -16.42 17.20
C PRO A 123 12.89 -16.98 18.57
N ALA A 124 13.08 -18.30 18.64
CA ALA A 124 13.46 -18.99 19.87
C ALA A 124 14.67 -18.25 20.44
N GLN A 125 14.49 -17.60 21.60
CA GLN A 125 15.60 -17.05 22.34
C GLN A 125 16.47 -18.25 22.73
N THR A 126 17.62 -18.40 22.07
CA THR A 126 18.67 -19.30 22.55
C THR A 126 18.98 -18.85 23.98
N PRO A 127 18.83 -19.70 25.01
CA PRO A 127 19.10 -19.28 26.38
C PRO A 127 20.55 -18.83 26.45
N ALA A 128 20.76 -17.56 26.81
CA ALA A 128 22.08 -17.05 27.13
C ALA A 128 22.66 -17.92 28.24
N THR A 129 23.82 -18.51 27.98
CA THR A 129 24.60 -19.20 29.00
C THR A 129 24.93 -18.21 30.12
N PRO A 130 24.66 -18.54 31.39
CA PRO A 130 25.04 -17.66 32.50
C PRO A 130 26.57 -17.62 32.57
N VAL A 131 27.14 -16.44 32.31
CA VAL A 131 28.55 -16.17 32.64
C VAL A 131 28.66 -16.01 34.15
N THR A 132 29.13 -17.08 34.79
CA THR A 132 29.50 -17.12 36.20
C THR A 132 30.78 -16.33 36.43
N GLY A 133 30.73 -15.35 37.36
CA GLY A 133 31.87 -14.93 38.15
C GLY A 133 32.50 -13.58 37.81
N MET A 134 32.37 -12.61 38.72
CA MET A 134 33.53 -11.82 39.16
C MET A 134 33.26 -11.28 40.57
N GLU A 135 34.01 -11.79 41.56
CA GLU A 135 34.04 -11.28 42.93
C GLU A 135 34.73 -9.91 42.97
N VAL A 136 34.26 -9.01 43.84
CA VAL A 136 34.92 -7.72 44.11
C VAL A 136 35.69 -7.86 45.42
N ALA A 137 37.00 -7.63 45.35
CA ALA A 137 37.92 -7.58 46.49
C ALA A 137 37.72 -6.30 47.33
#